data_AF-A0A6B3IDZ2-F1
#
_entry.id   AF-A0A6B3IDZ2-F1
#
_cell.length_a   1.000
_cell.length_b   1.000
_cell.length_c   1.000
_cell.angle_alpha   90.00
_cell.angle_beta   90.00
_cell.angle_gamma   90.00
#
_symmetry.space_group_name_H-M   'P 1'
#
loop_
_entity.id
_entity.type
_entity.pdbx_description
1 polymer ?
#
loop_
_entity_poly.entity_id
_entity_poly.type
_entity_poly.pdbx_seq_one_letter_code
_entity_poly.pdbx_strand_id
1 'polypeptide(L)' 'VAVCAVPLMSNFTDVDALAAEPGVVVRFVDRADELADADLVVVPGTRGTVKALAWLRERGLADALVRRAAEGRPVLG' A
#
# COMPACT_ATOMS: atom_id res chain seq x y z
N VAL A 1 4.45 8.64 2.13
CA VAL A 1 4.31 7.16 2.01
C VAL A 1 2.83 6.78 2.09
N ALA A 2 2.34 5.97 1.15
CA ALA A 2 0.99 5.41 1.20
C ALA A 2 1.06 3.91 1.52
N VAL A 3 0.22 3.43 2.44
CA VAL A 3 0.16 2.02 2.84
C VAL A 3 -1.21 1.46 2.47
N CYS A 4 -1.24 0.41 1.66
CA CYS A 4 -2.50 -0.23 1.28
C CYS A 4 -3.17 -0.83 2.52
N ALA A 5 -4.39 -0.37 2.85
CA ALA A 5 -5.18 -0.83 3.98
C ALA A 5 -5.82 -2.20 3.74
N VAL A 6 -5.01 -3.21 3.39
CA VAL A 6 -5.50 -4.55 3.04
C VAL A 6 -6.16 -5.26 4.24
N PRO A 7 -7.21 -6.06 4.01
CA PRO A 7 -7.83 -6.87 5.06
C PRO A 7 -6.83 -7.81 5.74
N LEU A 8 -6.98 -8.01 7.06
CA LEU A 8 -6.18 -8.95 7.87
C LEU A 8 -4.67 -8.68 7.85
N MET A 9 -4.27 -7.41 7.74
CA MET A 9 -2.88 -6.96 7.77
C MET A 9 -2.11 -7.56 8.97
N SER A 10 -0.93 -8.14 8.71
CA SER A 10 -0.07 -8.77 9.73
C SER A 10 1.11 -7.91 10.16
N ASN A 11 1.48 -6.94 9.32
CA ASN A 11 2.69 -6.12 9.48
C ASN A 11 2.36 -4.64 9.74
N PHE A 12 1.26 -4.37 10.44
CA PHE A 12 0.84 -2.99 10.70
C PHE A 12 1.88 -2.22 11.52
N THR A 13 2.58 -2.88 12.46
CA THR A 13 3.61 -2.25 13.30
C THR A 13 4.85 -1.79 12.54
N ASP A 14 5.15 -2.39 11.38
CA ASP A 14 6.29 -1.98 10.55
C ASP A 14 6.07 -0.57 9.98
N VAL A 15 4.80 -0.16 9.88
CA VAL A 15 4.39 1.18 9.47
C VAL A 15 4.65 2.22 10.56
N ASP A 16 4.63 1.82 11.84
CA ASP A 16 4.89 2.74 12.96
C ASP A 16 6.31 3.29 12.91
N ALA A 17 7.29 2.46 12.49
CA ALA A 17 8.66 2.91 12.29
C ALA A 17 8.77 3.98 11.19
N LEU A 18 8.04 3.80 10.08
CA LEU A 18 7.96 4.80 9.01
C LEU A 18 7.25 6.08 9.48
N ALA A 19 6.24 5.96 10.33
CA ALA A 19 5.49 7.10 10.87
C ALA A 19 6.29 7.88 11.93
N ALA A 20 7.24 7.23 12.60
CA ALA A 20 8.12 7.86 13.58
C ALA A 20 9.27 8.67 12.94
N GLU A 21 9.57 8.44 11.66
CA GLU A 21 10.66 9.12 10.96
C GLU A 21 10.30 10.60 10.68
N PRO A 22 11.11 11.57 11.14
CA PRO A 22 10.86 12.98 10.88
C PRO A 22 10.78 13.31 9.39
N GLY A 23 9.69 13.99 8.99
CA GLY A 23 9.46 14.38 7.59
C GLY A 23 8.78 13.30 6.74
N VAL A 24 8.50 12.11 7.30
CA VAL A 24 7.74 11.06 6.62
C VAL A 24 6.27 11.15 7.01
N VAL A 25 5.41 11.46 6.03
CA VAL A 25 3.96 11.37 6.20
C VAL A 25 3.47 10.02 5.72
N VAL A 26 2.92 9.24 6.65
CA VAL A 26 2.31 7.94 6.37
C VAL A 26 0.79 8.07 6.33
N ARG A 27 0.17 7.50 5.30
CA ARG A 27 -1.29 7.41 5.18
C ARG A 27 -1.72 6.00 4.79
N PHE A 28 -2.73 5.49 5.47
CA PHE A 28 -3.43 4.26 5.06
C PHE A 28 -4.46 4.62 3.99
N VAL A 29 -4.46 3.87 2.90
CA VAL A 29 -5.24 4.19 1.71
C VAL A 29 -6.01 2.98 1.23
N ASP A 30 -7.19 3.24 0.68
CA ASP A 30 -8.05 2.19 0.14
C ASP A 30 -8.64 2.51 -1.24
N ARG A 31 -8.15 3.57 -1.89
CA ARG A 31 -8.53 3.96 -3.25
C ARG A 31 -7.33 4.08 -4.19
N ALA A 32 -7.55 3.78 -5.46
CA ALA A 32 -6.49 3.78 -6.48
C ALA A 32 -5.90 5.17 -6.78
N ASP A 33 -6.72 6.22 -6.75
CA ASP A 33 -6.30 7.61 -6.97
C ASP A 33 -5.35 8.09 -5.88
N GLU A 34 -5.53 7.61 -4.65
CA GLU A 34 -4.62 7.89 -3.55
C GLU A 34 -3.20 7.36 -3.78
N LEU A 35 -2.97 6.36 -4.64
CA LEU A 35 -1.61 5.87 -4.90
C LEU A 35 -0.80 6.79 -5.83
N ALA A 36 -1.47 7.71 -6.53
CA ALA A 36 -0.87 8.51 -7.59
C ALA A 36 0.21 9.47 -7.10
N ASP A 37 0.03 10.11 -5.94
CA ASP A 37 0.93 11.17 -5.46
C ASP A 37 1.89 10.70 -4.36
N ALA A 38 1.90 9.41 -4.03
CA ALA A 38 2.84 8.89 -3.03
C ALA A 38 4.26 8.80 -3.58
N ASP A 39 5.26 9.15 -2.78
CA ASP A 39 6.69 8.87 -3.09
C ASP A 39 7.00 7.37 -3.02
N LEU A 40 6.35 6.67 -2.08
CA LEU A 40 6.43 5.23 -1.86
C LEU A 40 5.04 4.67 -1.58
N VAL A 41 4.73 3.53 -2.20
CA VAL A 41 3.57 2.71 -1.84
C VAL A 41 4.04 1.43 -1.18
N VAL A 42 3.46 1.09 -0.03
CA VAL A 42 3.72 -0.15 0.72
C VAL A 42 2.49 -1.06 0.62
N VAL A 43 2.72 -2.31 0.22
CA VAL A 43 1.72 -3.39 0.21
C VAL A 43 2.07 -4.34 1.37
N PRO A 44 1.47 -4.16 2.55
CA PRO A 44 1.87 -4.93 3.72
C PRO A 44 1.42 -6.39 3.61
N GLY A 45 2.09 -7.26 4.39
CA GLY A 45 1.68 -8.64 4.56
C GLY A 45 0.26 -8.78 5.13
N THR A 46 -0.41 -9.87 4.78
CA THR A 46 -1.76 -10.23 5.26
C THR A 46 -1.84 -11.70 5.67
N ARG A 47 -2.65 -12.00 6.69
CA ARG A 47 -3.03 -13.37 7.05
C ARG A 47 -4.12 -13.97 6.14
N GLY A 48 -4.65 -13.20 5.20
CA GLY A 48 -5.72 -13.60 4.30
C GLY A 48 -5.43 -13.28 2.84
N THR A 49 -4.40 -13.90 2.26
CA THR A 49 -3.87 -13.61 0.91
C THR A 49 -4.95 -13.53 -0.18
N VAL A 50 -5.82 -14.54 -0.28
CA VAL A 50 -6.87 -14.59 -1.32
C VAL A 50 -7.86 -13.43 -1.15
N LYS A 51 -8.27 -13.16 0.10
CA LYS A 51 -9.20 -12.07 0.42
C LYS A 51 -8.59 -10.71 0.14
N ALA A 52 -7.33 -10.51 0.49
CA ALA A 52 -6.62 -9.26 0.23
C ALA A 52 -6.43 -9.01 -1.27
N LEU A 53 -6.06 -10.05 -2.04
CA LEU A 53 -5.92 -9.91 -3.49
C LEU A 53 -7.26 -9.60 -4.18
N ALA A 54 -8.35 -10.27 -3.78
CA ALA A 54 -9.69 -9.95 -4.28
C ALA A 54 -10.06 -8.49 -3.98
N TRP A 55 -9.85 -8.06 -2.74
CA TRP A 55 -10.11 -6.69 -2.30
C TRP A 55 -9.28 -5.64 -3.07
N LEU A 56 -7.99 -5.91 -3.32
CA LEU A 56 -7.13 -5.02 -4.11
C LEU A 56 -7.62 -4.87 -5.56
N ARG A 57 -8.08 -5.97 -6.17
CA ARG A 57 -8.62 -5.97 -7.54
C ARG A 57 -9.96 -5.25 -7.60
N GLU A 58 -10.88 -5.55 -6.69
CA GLU A 58 -12.21 -4.92 -6.62
C GLU A 58 -12.13 -3.39 -6.49
N ARG A 59 -11.07 -2.88 -5.84
CA ARG A 59 -10.86 -1.44 -5.64
C ARG A 59 -9.96 -0.78 -6.69
N GLY A 60 -9.51 -1.53 -7.69
CA GLY A 60 -8.57 -1.02 -8.71
C GLY A 60 -7.17 -0.70 -8.18
N LEU A 61 -6.86 -1.04 -6.92
CA LEU A 61 -5.54 -0.85 -6.32
C LEU A 61 -4.50 -1.76 -6.98
N ALA A 62 -4.88 -2.99 -7.35
CA ALA A 62 -4.00 -3.92 -8.05
C ALA A 62 -3.46 -3.33 -9.36
N ASP A 63 -4.33 -2.77 -10.19
CA ASP A 63 -3.94 -2.18 -11.47
C ASP A 63 -3.10 -0.91 -11.27
N ALA A 64 -3.44 -0.09 -10.28
CA ALA A 64 -2.67 1.09 -9.91
C ALA A 64 -1.25 0.74 -9.43
N LEU A 65 -1.09 -0.33 -8.65
CA LEU A 65 0.21 -0.86 -8.21
C LEU A 65 1.05 -1.36 -9.39
N VAL A 66 0.45 -2.15 -10.29
CA VAL A 66 1.14 -2.66 -11.49
C VAL A 66 1.59 -1.52 -12.40
N ARG A 67 0.71 -0.56 -12.68
CA ARG A 67 1.07 0.63 -13.47
C ARG A 67 2.21 1.40 -12.84
N ARG A 68 2.14 1.67 -11.53
CA ARG A 68 3.17 2.38 -10.78
C ARG A 68 4.53 1.67 -10.86
N ALA A 69 4.55 0.35 -10.69
CA ALA A 69 5.77 -0.45 -10.82
C ALA A 69 6.33 -0.41 -12.26
N ALA A 70 5.46 -0.48 -13.27
CA ALA A 70 5.86 -0.36 -14.68
C ALA A 70 6.44 1.02 -15.02
N GLU A 71 5.99 2.08 -14.35
CA GLU A 71 6.54 3.44 -14.43
C GLU A 71 7.88 3.60 -13.66
N GLY A 72 8.38 2.55 -13.00
CA GLY A 72 9.60 2.59 -12.19
C GLY A 72 9.44 3.36 -10.88
N ARG A 73 8.20 3.66 -10.47
CA ARG A 73 7.92 4.40 -9.24
C ARG A 73 7.97 3.46 -8.03
N PRO A 74 8.49 3.90 -6.86
CA PRO A 74 8.75 2.99 -5.74
C PRO A 74 7.49 2.28 -5.21
N VAL A 75 7.60 0.95 -5.10
CA VAL A 75 6.62 0.04 -4.45
C VAL A 75 7.41 -0.95 -3.59
N LEU A 76 6.94 -1.18 -2.36
CA LEU A 76 7.51 -2.14 -1.40
C LEU A 76 6.42 -3.15 -0.99
N GLY A 77 6.77 -4.43 -0.87
CA GLY A 77 5.88 -5.49 -0.39
C GLY A 77 6.64 -6.60 0.29
#